data_AF-A0A831TNU5-F1
#
_entry.id   AF-A0A831TNU5-F1
#
_cell.length_a   1.000
_cell.length_b   1.000
_cell.length_c   1.000
_cell.angle_alpha   90.00
_cell.angle_beta   90.00
_cell.angle_gamma   90.00
#
_symmetry.space_group_name_H-M   'P 1'
#
loop_
_entity.id
_entity.type
_entity.pdbx_description
1 polymer ?
#
loop_
_entity_poly.entity_id
_entity_poly.type
_entity_poly.pdbx_seq_one_letter_code
_entity_poly.pdbx_strand_id
1 'polypeptide(L)'
;MIKKIDGANAEIFKSWLHDNKNTIINVDGTHYLIQPIKSVIQEEIEGDLELKMLINQAKENIANGEIYTTQEIIDAIENEDL
;
A
#
# COMPACT_ATOMS: atom_id res chain seq x y z
N MET A 1 4.59 24.40 13.19
CA MET A 1 3.14 24.34 12.90
C MET A 1 2.95 23.71 11.54
N ILE A 2 2.28 22.56 11.46
CA ILE A 2 1.85 22.00 10.17
C ILE A 2 0.65 22.85 9.73
N LYS A 3 0.84 23.71 8.74
CA LYS A 3 -0.28 24.45 8.13
C LYS A 3 -1.09 23.44 7.32
N LYS A 4 -2.32 23.19 7.73
CA LYS A 4 -3.27 22.41 6.92
C LYS A 4 -3.68 23.25 5.71
N ILE A 5 -3.74 22.62 4.55
CA ILE A 5 -4.26 23.22 3.32
C ILE A 5 -5.68 22.71 3.19
N ASP A 6 -6.65 23.62 3.17
CA ASP A 6 -8.08 23.31 3.09
C ASP A 6 -8.72 23.99 1.86
N GLY A 7 -9.90 23.53 1.47
CA GLY A 7 -10.68 24.09 0.36
C GLY A 7 -10.15 23.75 -1.03
N ALA A 8 -10.45 24.59 -2.03
CA ALA A 8 -10.13 24.33 -3.44
C ALA A 8 -8.64 24.03 -3.69
N ASN A 9 -7.74 24.66 -2.93
CA ASN A 9 -6.30 24.43 -3.03
C ASN A 9 -5.90 23.01 -2.61
N ALA A 10 -6.60 22.44 -1.62
CA ALA A 10 -6.37 21.06 -1.18
C ALA A 10 -6.81 20.05 -2.26
N GLU A 11 -7.94 20.30 -2.91
CA GLU A 11 -8.45 19.44 -3.98
C GLU A 11 -7.55 19.46 -5.22
N ILE A 12 -7.05 20.64 -5.61
CA ILE A 12 -6.05 20.76 -6.67
C ILE A 12 -4.77 20.01 -6.30
N PHE A 13 -4.28 20.17 -5.08
CA PHE A 13 -3.07 19.48 -4.63
C PHE A 13 -3.23 17.95 -4.61
N LYS A 14 -4.37 17.44 -4.15
CA LYS A 14 -4.70 16.01 -4.22
C LYS A 14 -4.74 15.51 -5.65
N SER A 15 -5.29 16.30 -6.58
CA SER A 15 -5.34 15.92 -8.00
C SER A 15 -3.95 15.63 -8.58
N TRP A 16 -2.92 16.38 -8.15
CA TRP A 16 -1.54 16.17 -8.58
C TRP A 16 -0.91 14.89 -8.02
N LEU A 17 -1.40 14.39 -6.88
CA LEU A 17 -0.90 13.16 -6.24
C LEU A 17 -1.63 11.91 -6.74
N HIS A 18 -2.93 12.01 -7.04
CA HIS A 18 -3.77 10.87 -7.42
C HIS A 18 -3.38 10.23 -8.75
N ASP A 19 -2.81 11.00 -9.69
CA ASP A 19 -2.48 10.51 -11.02
C ASP A 19 -1.18 9.68 -11.08
N ASN A 20 -0.51 9.44 -9.94
CA ASN A 20 0.76 8.73 -9.84
C ASN A 20 1.85 9.23 -10.82
N LYS A 21 1.72 10.48 -11.25
CA LYS A 21 2.61 11.14 -12.22
C LYS A 21 3.40 12.24 -11.53
N ASN A 22 4.66 12.34 -11.94
CA ASN A 22 5.50 13.46 -11.56
C ASN A 22 4.91 14.75 -12.14
N THR A 23 4.59 15.70 -11.29
CA THR A 23 3.98 16.98 -11.67
C THR A 23 4.95 18.12 -11.36
N ILE A 24 5.22 18.98 -12.36
CA ILE A 24 6.02 20.19 -12.16
C ILE A 24 5.05 21.37 -12.00
N ILE A 25 5.17 22.11 -10.89
CA ILE A 25 4.41 23.33 -10.65
C ILE A 25 5.34 24.54 -10.59
N ASN A 26 4.84 25.71 -10.98
CA ASN A 26 5.54 26.97 -10.87
C ASN A 26 4.86 27.81 -9.77
N VAL A 27 5.65 28.22 -8.78
CA VAL A 27 5.23 29.12 -7.70
C VAL A 27 6.20 30.29 -7.69
N ASP A 28 5.70 31.49 -7.98
CA ASP A 28 6.47 32.74 -8.03
C ASP A 28 7.75 32.65 -8.89
N GLY A 29 7.66 31.97 -10.04
CA GLY A 29 8.79 31.77 -10.96
C GLY A 29 9.72 30.62 -10.57
N THR A 30 9.52 30.02 -9.40
CA THR A 30 10.29 28.87 -8.92
C THR A 30 9.57 27.57 -9.27
N HIS A 31 10.31 26.63 -9.86
CA HIS A 31 9.77 25.34 -10.25
C HIS A 31 9.92 24.32 -9.11
N TYR A 32 8.85 23.59 -8.81
CA TYR A 32 8.82 22.52 -7.81
C TYR A 32 8.35 21.22 -8.45
N LEU A 33 8.98 20.11 -8.05
CA LEU A 33 8.57 18.76 -8.41
C LEU A 33 7.68 18.18 -7.31
N ILE A 34 6.47 17.80 -7.67
CA ILE A 34 5.58 16.98 -6.84
C ILE A 34 5.69 15.55 -7.38
N GLN A 35 6.30 14.68 -6.57
CA GLN A 35 6.43 13.27 -6.86
C GLN A 35 5.65 12.47 -5.80
N PRO A 36 4.72 11.59 -6.22
CA PRO A 36 4.12 10.63 -5.31
C PRO A 36 5.21 9.76 -4.69
N ILE A 37 5.17 9.58 -3.37
CA ILE A 37 6.05 8.61 -2.71
C ILE A 37 5.56 7.23 -3.13
N LYS A 38 6.24 6.61 -4.09
CA LYS A 38 6.02 5.21 -4.42
C LYS A 38 6.47 4.36 -3.24
N SER A 39 5.64 3.40 -2.86
CA SER A 39 6.02 2.41 -1.85
C SER A 39 7.05 1.46 -2.45
N VAL A 40 8.29 1.53 -2.00
CA VAL A 40 9.37 0.60 -2.39
C VAL A 40 8.98 -0.85 -2.10
N ILE A 41 8.13 -1.06 -1.09
CA ILE A 41 7.59 -2.38 -0.69
C ILE A 41 6.86 -3.06 -1.85
N GLN A 42 6.16 -2.30 -2.69
CA GLN A 42 5.41 -2.88 -3.80
C GLN A 42 6.34 -3.38 -4.91
N GLU A 43 7.43 -2.66 -5.17
CA GLU A 43 8.45 -3.06 -6.14
C GLU A 43 9.25 -4.28 -5.64
N GLU A 44 9.49 -4.40 -4.33
CA GLU A 44 10.14 -5.56 -3.71
C GLU A 44 9.27 -6.82 -3.77
N ILE A 45 7.96 -6.71 -3.51
CA ILE A 45 7.01 -7.82 -3.65
C ILE A 45 6.86 -8.26 -5.11
N GLU A 46 6.90 -7.31 -6.07
CA GLU A 46 6.81 -7.63 -7.49
C GLU A 46 8.07 -8.29 -8.05
N GLY A 47 9.23 -8.05 -7.42
CA GLY A 47 10.52 -8.64 -7.79
C GLY A 47 10.70 -10.09 -7.34
N ASP A 48 9.94 -10.55 -6.35
CA ASP A 48 9.99 -11.92 -5.83
C ASP A 48 8.71 -12.68 -6.19
N LEU A 49 8.84 -13.62 -7.14
CA LEU A 49 7.71 -14.40 -7.64
C LEU A 49 7.11 -15.32 -6.56
N GLU A 50 7.94 -15.88 -5.68
CA GLU A 50 7.50 -16.79 -4.62
C GLU A 50 6.70 -16.01 -3.57
N LEU A 51 7.23 -14.87 -3.11
CA LEU A 51 6.53 -13.98 -2.20
C LEU A 51 5.19 -13.50 -2.79
N LYS A 52 5.16 -13.15 -4.08
CA LYS A 52 3.94 -12.74 -4.77
C LYS A 52 2.89 -13.87 -4.80
N MET A 53 3.31 -15.11 -5.03
CA MET A 53 2.42 -16.27 -5.01
C MET A 53 1.83 -16.49 -3.61
N LEU A 54 2.67 -16.47 -2.57
CA LEU A 54 2.23 -16.63 -1.18
C LEU A 54 1.25 -15.54 -0.76
N ILE A 55 1.50 -14.29 -1.14
CA ILE A 55 0.58 -13.17 -0.85
C ILE A 55 -0.76 -13.35 -1.56
N ASN A 56 -0.76 -13.79 -2.82
CA ASN A 56 -2.00 -14.02 -3.56
C ASN A 56 -2.81 -15.16 -2.95
N GLN A 57 -2.16 -16.27 -2.60
CA GLN A 57 -2.81 -17.38 -1.91
C GLN A 57 -3.39 -16.94 -0.56
N ALA A 58 -2.64 -16.19 0.24
CA ALA A 58 -3.13 -15.68 1.51
C ALA A 58 -4.37 -14.77 1.35
N LYS A 59 -4.41 -13.95 0.29
CA LYS A 59 -5.60 -13.13 -0.03
C LYS A 59 -6.81 -13.98 -0.39
N GLU A 60 -6.62 -15.05 -1.17
CA GLU A 60 -7.69 -15.99 -1.52
C GLU A 60 -8.22 -16.71 -0.28
N ASN A 61 -7.33 -17.21 0.58
CA ASN A 61 -7.71 -17.86 1.84
C ASN A 61 -8.54 -16.92 2.72
N ILE A 62 -8.13 -15.65 2.87
CA ILE A 62 -8.89 -14.63 3.61
C ILE A 62 -10.27 -14.41 2.98
N ALA A 63 -10.35 -14.30 1.65
CA ALA A 63 -11.62 -14.09 0.95
C ALA A 63 -12.58 -15.29 1.10
N ASN A 64 -12.03 -16.50 1.17
CA ASN A 64 -12.78 -17.73 1.35
C ASN A 64 -13.12 -18.05 2.81
N GLY A 65 -12.58 -17.27 3.76
CA GLY A 65 -12.75 -17.53 5.20
C GLY A 65 -11.90 -18.67 5.73
N GLU A 66 -10.88 -19.11 4.97
CA GLU A 66 -9.86 -20.09 5.36
C GLU A 66 -8.82 -19.43 6.27
N ILE A 67 -9.27 -18.98 7.43
CA ILE A 67 -8.47 -18.32 8.44
C ILE A 67 -8.52 -19.12 9.73
N TYR A 68 -7.42 -19.10 10.45
CA TYR A 68 -7.30 -19.81 11.72
C TYR A 68 -7.00 -18.81 12.83
N THR A 69 -7.67 -18.98 13.95
CA THR A 69 -7.33 -18.32 15.20
C THR A 69 -6.07 -18.93 15.80
N THR A 70 -5.45 -18.20 16.72
CA THR A 70 -4.26 -18.68 17.43
C THR A 70 -4.53 -20.01 18.15
N GLN A 71 -5.71 -20.19 18.75
CA GLN A 71 -6.04 -21.42 19.47
C GLN A 71 -6.17 -22.61 18.52
N GLU A 72 -6.84 -22.44 17.37
CA GLU A 72 -7.01 -23.50 16.38
C GLU A 72 -5.66 -24.00 15.83
N ILE A 73 -4.69 -23.10 15.64
CA ILE A 73 -3.33 -23.48 15.22
C ILE A 73 -2.59 -24.22 16.33
N ILE A 74 -2.71 -23.78 17.59
CA ILE A 74 -2.10 -24.47 18.74
C ILE A 74 -2.65 -25.90 18.81
N ASP A 75 -3.97 -26.04 18.71
CA ASP A 75 -4.63 -27.34 18.77
C ASP A 75 -4.20 -28.25 17.60
N ALA A 76 -4.07 -27.71 16.37
CA ALA A 76 -3.60 -28.48 15.22
C ALA A 76 -2.14 -28.97 15.39
N ILE A 77 -1.26 -28.12 15.95
CA ILE A 77 0.12 -28.50 16.26
C ILE A 77 0.15 -29.61 17.33
N GLU A 78 -0.61 -29.45 18.41
CA GLU A 78 -0.64 -30.40 19.53
C GLU A 78 -1.24 -31.75 19.13
N ASN A 79 -2.16 -31.76 18.16
CA ASN A 79 -2.80 -32.97 17.65
C ASN A 79 -2.07 -33.61 16.45
N GLU A 80 -0.91 -33.09 16.03
CA GLU A 80 -0.17 -33.52 14.81
C GLU A 80 -1.03 -33.47 13.52
N ASP A 81 -2.02 -32.58 13.47
CA ASP A 81 -3.02 -32.49 12.40
C ASP A 81 -2.81 -31.21 11.57
N LEU A 82 -1.55 -31.00 11.13
CA LEU A 82 -1.10 -29.89 10.28
C LEU A 82 -0.90 -30.32 8.83
#